data_AF-F2NAG7-F1
#
_entry.id   AF-F2NAG7-F1
#
_cell.length_a   1.000
_cell.length_b   1.000
_cell.length_c   1.000
_cell.angle_alpha   90.00
_cell.angle_beta   90.00
_cell.angle_gamma   90.00
#
_symmetry.space_group_name_H-M   'P 1'
#
loop_
_entity.id
_entity.type
_entity.pdbx_description
1 polymer ?
#
loop_
_entity_poly.entity_id
_entity_poly.type
_entity_poly.pdbx_seq_one_letter_code
_entity_poly.pdbx_strand_id
1 'polypeptide(L)'
;MTETRHSRTYAAKVRRHAAQILAEGLGHRALAGQLKIPEATARQWARAYAVGGEGAVLNAGARHRVYDYELKLAVVLDRLERGKTVREVMIEYGVPSESSVKSWCRLYRTGGRQALINKPRGRKPRLRAEC
;
A
#
# COMPACT_ATOMS: atom_id res chain seq x y z
N MET A 1 -7.01 -25.25 -4.31
CA MET A 1 -7.29 -24.85 -2.92
C MET A 1 -7.70 -23.39 -2.92
N THR A 2 -8.92 -23.13 -2.45
CA THR A 2 -9.82 -22.06 -2.86
C THR A 2 -9.75 -20.80 -1.99
N GLU A 3 -10.04 -19.68 -2.66
CA GLU A 3 -10.58 -18.40 -2.15
C GLU A 3 -9.72 -17.50 -1.23
N THR A 4 -8.90 -16.71 -1.92
CA THR A 4 -8.40 -15.39 -1.49
C THR A 4 -9.55 -14.38 -1.34
N ARG A 5 -10.33 -14.43 -0.26
CA ARG A 5 -11.15 -13.30 0.19
C ARG A 5 -11.29 -13.27 1.70
N HIS A 6 -10.33 -12.64 2.37
CA HIS A 6 -10.56 -12.12 3.71
C HIS A 6 -9.99 -10.71 3.82
N SER A 7 -10.79 -9.72 3.42
CA SER A 7 -10.75 -8.42 4.08
C SER A 7 -11.35 -8.57 5.48
N ARG A 8 -10.73 -9.39 6.33
CA ARG A 8 -10.88 -9.32 7.78
C ARG A 8 -9.79 -8.37 8.23
N THR A 9 -10.15 -7.10 8.42
CA THR A 9 -9.26 -6.12 9.02
C THR A 9 -8.71 -6.70 10.32
N TYR A 10 -7.40 -6.91 10.40
CA TYR A 10 -6.76 -7.39 11.64
C TYR A 10 -7.13 -6.48 12.81
N ALA A 11 -7.46 -7.07 13.96
CA ALA A 11 -7.78 -6.34 15.17
C ALA A 11 -6.62 -5.39 15.55
N ALA A 12 -6.95 -4.22 16.12
CA ALA A 12 -5.97 -3.21 16.51
C ALA A 12 -4.87 -3.78 17.42
N LYS A 13 -5.19 -4.76 18.28
CA LYS A 13 -4.24 -5.46 19.15
C LYS A 13 -3.15 -6.18 18.35
N VAL A 14 -3.51 -6.87 17.26
CA VAL A 14 -2.55 -7.59 16.40
C VAL A 14 -1.62 -6.60 15.69
N ARG A 15 -2.16 -5.46 15.25
CA ARG A 15 -1.36 -4.42 14.57
C ARG A 15 -0.40 -3.70 15.52
N ARG A 16 -0.81 -3.45 16.78
CA ARG A 16 0.09 -2.92 17.82
C ARG A 16 1.22 -3.88 18.13
N HIS A 17 0.90 -5.17 18.30
CA HIS A 17 1.93 -6.17 18.59
C HIS A 17 2.91 -6.32 17.42
N ALA A 18 2.42 -6.25 16.17
CA ALA A 18 3.28 -6.15 14.99
C ALA A 18 4.21 -4.93 15.02
N ALA A 19 3.71 -3.76 15.40
CA ALA A 19 4.54 -2.56 15.49
C ALA A 19 5.63 -2.67 16.58
N GLN A 20 5.33 -3.31 17.71
CA GLN A 20 6.30 -3.61 18.77
C GLN A 20 7.43 -4.52 18.28
N ILE A 21 7.08 -5.63 17.65
CA ILE A 21 8.04 -6.57 17.05
C ILE A 21 8.98 -5.84 16.07
N LEU A 22 8.42 -4.96 15.23
CA LEU A 22 9.21 -4.18 14.26
C LEU A 22 10.07 -3.10 14.94
N ALA A 23 9.60 -2.51 16.03
CA ALA A 23 10.35 -1.54 16.83
C ALA A 23 11.55 -2.19 17.55
N GLU A 24 11.42 -3.45 17.96
CA GLU A 24 12.49 -4.28 18.51
C GLU A 24 13.54 -4.69 17.45
N GLY A 25 13.38 -4.27 16.19
CA GLY A 25 14.29 -4.58 15.09
C GLY A 25 14.09 -5.98 14.50
N LEU A 26 13.07 -6.71 14.93
CA LEU A 26 12.77 -8.04 14.41
C LEU A 26 12.18 -7.95 13.00
N GLY A 27 12.69 -8.78 12.09
CA GLY A 27 12.27 -8.79 10.70
C GLY A 27 10.86 -9.38 10.48
N HIS A 28 10.32 -9.18 9.28
CA HIS A 28 8.97 -9.63 8.93
C HIS A 28 8.73 -11.15 9.06
N ARG A 29 9.79 -11.98 8.98
CA ARG A 29 9.66 -13.43 9.18
C ARG A 29 9.33 -13.79 10.63
N ALA A 30 10.00 -13.14 11.57
CA ALA A 30 9.70 -13.28 13.00
C ALA A 30 8.27 -12.81 13.30
N LEU A 31 7.88 -11.67 12.72
CA LEU A 31 6.53 -11.13 12.83
C LEU A 31 5.46 -12.10 12.28
N ALA A 32 5.71 -12.74 11.14
CA ALA A 32 4.79 -13.74 10.57
C ALA A 32 4.63 -14.95 11.49
N GLY A 33 5.73 -15.47 12.04
CA GLY A 33 5.73 -16.62 12.95
C GLY A 33 5.02 -16.34 14.27
N GLN A 34 5.37 -15.22 14.93
CA GLN A 34 4.80 -14.85 16.23
C GLN A 34 3.29 -14.54 16.15
N LEU A 35 2.86 -13.85 15.09
CA LEU A 35 1.47 -13.46 14.91
C LEU A 35 0.62 -14.48 14.14
N LYS A 36 1.24 -15.56 13.63
CA LYS A 36 0.60 -16.56 12.76
C LYS A 36 -0.14 -15.94 11.58
N ILE A 37 0.44 -14.89 10.98
CA ILE A 37 -0.12 -14.21 9.82
C ILE A 37 0.65 -14.60 8.54
N PRO A 38 0.03 -14.49 7.35
CA PRO A 38 0.73 -14.74 6.10
C PRO A 38 1.98 -13.84 5.95
N GLU A 39 3.08 -14.41 5.48
CA GLU A 39 4.34 -13.69 5.30
C GLU A 39 4.20 -12.47 4.38
N ALA A 40 3.31 -12.56 3.38
CA ALA A 40 3.00 -11.44 2.49
C ALA A 40 2.45 -10.22 3.27
N THR A 41 1.56 -10.47 4.24
CA THR A 41 1.02 -9.42 5.12
C THR A 41 2.09 -8.89 6.05
N ALA A 42 2.88 -9.76 6.66
CA ALA A 42 3.98 -9.37 7.53
C ALA A 42 5.00 -8.47 6.82
N ARG A 43 5.36 -8.83 5.59
CA ARG A 43 6.26 -8.04 4.73
C ARG A 43 5.65 -6.68 4.38
N GLN A 44 4.34 -6.62 4.12
CA GLN A 44 3.65 -5.36 3.88
C GLN A 44 3.69 -4.46 5.13
N TRP A 45 3.47 -5.01 6.32
CA TRP A 45 3.54 -4.26 7.58
C TRP A 45 4.95 -3.75 7.87
N ALA A 46 5.98 -4.56 7.66
CA ALA A 46 7.36 -4.13 7.81
C ALA A 46 7.73 -2.97 6.87
N ARG A 47 7.24 -3.00 5.63
CA ARG A 47 7.43 -1.91 4.66
C ARG A 47 6.67 -0.66 5.08
N ALA A 48 5.42 -0.79 5.52
CA ALA A 48 4.64 0.34 6.01
C ALA A 48 5.30 0.99 7.24
N TYR A 49 5.83 0.16 8.16
CA TYR A 49 6.57 0.62 9.33
C TYR A 49 7.83 1.41 8.96
N ALA A 50 8.59 0.94 7.97
CA ALA A 50 9.77 1.68 7.49
C ALA A 50 9.44 3.06 6.90
N VAL A 51 8.19 3.30 6.48
CA VAL A 51 7.74 4.55 5.88
C VAL A 51 7.14 5.51 6.91
N GLY A 52 6.32 5.01 7.83
CA GLY A 52 5.56 5.86 8.75
C GLY A 52 5.39 5.28 10.15
N GLY A 53 6.29 4.39 10.56
CA GLY A 53 6.34 3.79 11.90
C GLY A 53 5.08 3.03 12.29
N GLU A 54 4.81 3.01 13.59
CA GLU A 54 3.65 2.34 14.17
C GLU A 54 2.33 2.82 13.53
N GLY A 55 2.18 4.14 13.34
CA GLY A 55 0.99 4.73 12.75
C GLY A 55 0.65 4.17 11.36
N ALA A 56 1.66 3.84 10.55
CA ALA A 56 1.46 3.24 9.23
C ALA A 56 0.99 1.77 9.32
N VAL A 57 1.46 1.01 10.32
CA VAL A 57 1.02 -0.38 10.56
C VAL A 57 -0.40 -0.41 11.13
N LEU A 58 -0.71 0.46 12.08
CA LEU A 58 -2.05 0.55 12.68
C LEU A 58 -3.13 0.91 11.66
N ASN A 59 -2.79 1.79 10.71
CA ASN A 59 -3.70 2.25 9.66
C ASN A 59 -3.64 1.40 8.37
N ALA A 60 -2.82 0.35 8.33
CA ALA A 60 -2.65 -0.48 7.14
C ALA A 60 -4.00 -1.07 6.67
N GLY A 61 -4.42 -0.70 5.47
CA GLY A 61 -5.68 -1.16 4.87
C GLY A 61 -6.96 -0.56 5.47
N ALA A 62 -6.87 0.41 6.39
CA ALA A 62 -8.04 1.03 7.02
C ALA A 62 -8.75 2.05 6.11
N ARG A 63 -8.00 2.77 5.26
CA ARG A 63 -8.53 3.75 4.30
C ARG A 63 -7.78 3.69 2.99
N HIS A 64 -8.51 3.87 1.89
CA HIS A 64 -7.92 4.13 0.58
C HIS A 64 -7.30 5.52 0.61
N ARG A 65 -5.98 5.61 0.72
CA ARG A 65 -5.28 6.89 0.53
C ARG A 65 -5.46 7.35 -0.91
N VAL A 66 -5.94 8.58 -1.06
CA VAL A 66 -5.90 9.29 -2.33
C VAL A 66 -4.54 9.98 -2.38
N TYR A 67 -3.84 9.79 -3.49
CA TYR A 67 -2.57 10.46 -3.75
C TYR A 67 -2.77 11.44 -4.89
N ASP A 68 -2.18 12.61 -4.74
CA ASP A 68 -2.19 13.66 -5.75
C ASP A 68 -1.40 13.23 -6.98
N TYR A 69 -1.78 13.77 -8.13
CA TYR A 69 -1.13 13.46 -9.40
C TYR A 69 0.37 13.77 -9.37
N GLU A 70 0.75 14.93 -8.83
CA GLU A 70 2.16 15.35 -8.73
C GLU A 70 3.01 14.37 -7.91
N LEU A 71 2.48 13.89 -6.78
CA LEU A 71 3.18 12.89 -5.97
C LEU A 71 3.38 11.57 -6.74
N LYS A 72 2.35 11.08 -7.43
CA LYS A 72 2.48 9.87 -8.24
C LYS A 72 3.49 10.04 -9.36
N LEU A 73 3.49 11.20 -10.01
CA LEU A 73 4.42 11.50 -11.09
C LEU A 73 5.85 11.51 -10.56
N ALA A 74 6.12 12.24 -9.48
CA ALA A 74 7.43 12.30 -8.84
C ALA A 74 7.95 10.90 -8.47
N VAL A 75 7.12 10.08 -7.80
CA VAL A 75 7.46 8.69 -7.44
C VAL A 75 7.86 7.87 -8.67
N VAL A 76 7.14 8.02 -9.78
CA VAL A 76 7.40 7.23 -10.98
C VAL A 76 8.65 7.71 -11.72
N LEU A 77 8.86 9.02 -11.83
CA LEU A 77 10.05 9.59 -12.46
C LEU A 77 11.31 9.18 -11.69
N ASP A 78 11.30 9.30 -10.37
CA ASP A 78 12.41 8.88 -9.53
C ASP A 78 12.68 7.37 -9.61
N ARG A 79 11.62 6.56 -9.75
CA ARG A 79 11.75 5.11 -9.92
C ARG A 79 12.29 4.71 -11.29
N LEU A 80 11.89 5.38 -12.36
CA LEU A 80 12.19 4.96 -13.74
C LEU A 80 13.40 5.69 -14.33
N GLU A 81 13.58 6.97 -14.03
CA GLU A 81 14.62 7.82 -14.62
C GLU A 81 15.84 7.94 -13.71
N ARG A 82 15.63 8.04 -12.38
CA ARG A 82 16.74 8.11 -11.41
C ARG A 82 17.19 6.76 -10.86
N GLY A 83 16.53 5.68 -11.26
CA GLY A 83 16.90 4.31 -10.86
C GLY A 83 16.67 3.98 -9.39
N LYS A 84 15.94 4.80 -8.61
CA LYS A 84 15.66 4.51 -7.20
C LYS A 84 14.92 3.18 -7.06
N THR A 85 15.15 2.46 -5.99
CA THR A 85 14.42 1.24 -5.66
C THR A 85 12.99 1.57 -5.22
N VAL A 86 12.12 0.57 -5.24
CA VAL A 86 10.74 0.71 -4.74
C VAL A 86 10.72 1.13 -3.27
N ARG A 87 11.65 0.62 -2.46
CA ARG A 87 11.71 0.94 -1.03
C ARG A 87 12.12 2.39 -0.78
N GLU A 88 13.09 2.89 -1.53
CA GLU A 88 13.56 4.29 -1.38
C GLU A 88 12.43 5.28 -1.69
N VAL A 89 11.74 5.12 -2.82
CA VAL A 89 10.62 6.02 -3.16
C VAL A 89 9.43 5.87 -2.19
N MET A 90 9.22 4.69 -1.61
CA MET A 90 8.20 4.52 -0.58
C MET A 90 8.50 5.35 0.68
N ILE A 91 9.76 5.33 1.12
CA ILE A 91 10.23 6.06 2.31
C ILE A 91 10.21 7.56 2.04
N GLU A 92 10.81 7.99 0.93
CA GLU A 92 10.96 9.40 0.56
C GLU A 92 9.62 10.10 0.36
N TYR A 93 8.67 9.46 -0.32
CA TYR A 93 7.36 10.06 -0.61
C TYR A 93 6.26 9.66 0.38
N GLY A 94 6.59 8.95 1.47
CA GLY A 94 5.60 8.58 2.49
C GLY A 94 4.51 7.63 1.98
N VAL A 95 4.83 6.78 1.01
CA VAL A 95 3.89 5.82 0.37
C VAL A 95 4.07 4.44 1.01
N PRO A 96 3.22 4.02 1.98
CA PRO A 96 3.38 2.76 2.70
C PRO A 96 3.02 1.51 1.87
N SER A 97 2.54 1.70 0.63
CA SER A 97 2.03 0.63 -0.23
C SER A 97 2.93 0.41 -1.44
N GLU A 98 3.67 -0.68 -1.43
CA GLU A 98 4.47 -1.12 -2.59
C GLU A 98 3.61 -1.36 -3.83
N SER A 99 2.42 -1.94 -3.66
CA SER A 99 1.50 -2.20 -4.76
C SER A 99 1.07 -0.91 -5.45
N SER A 100 0.95 0.20 -4.71
CA SER A 100 0.63 1.51 -5.27
C SER A 100 1.76 1.99 -6.19
N VAL A 101 3.01 1.97 -5.71
CA VAL A 101 4.19 2.36 -6.49
C VAL A 101 4.31 1.51 -7.76
N LYS A 102 4.21 0.18 -7.65
CA LYS A 102 4.28 -0.74 -8.78
C LYS A 102 3.16 -0.49 -9.80
N SER A 103 1.94 -0.22 -9.33
CA SER A 103 0.80 0.08 -10.18
C SER A 103 1.02 1.37 -10.98
N TRP A 104 1.48 2.45 -10.34
CA TRP A 104 1.78 3.71 -11.01
C TRP A 104 2.89 3.56 -12.06
N CYS A 105 3.96 2.84 -11.74
CA CYS A 105 5.03 2.57 -12.69
C CYS A 105 4.53 1.78 -13.92
N ARG A 106 3.58 0.86 -13.72
CA ARG A 106 2.94 0.11 -14.82
C ARG A 106 2.08 1.03 -15.67
N LEU A 107 1.23 1.84 -15.05
CA LEU A 107 0.35 2.80 -15.74
C LEU A 107 1.16 3.78 -16.59
N TYR A 108 2.24 4.33 -16.04
CA TYR A 108 3.11 5.26 -16.75
C TYR A 108 3.79 4.61 -17.95
N ARG A 109 4.27 3.37 -17.83
CA ARG A 109 4.84 2.65 -18.98
C ARG A 109 3.84 2.40 -20.11
N THR A 110 2.55 2.26 -19.79
CA THR A 110 1.50 1.98 -20.78
C THR A 110 0.87 3.22 -21.40
N GLY A 111 0.74 4.31 -20.64
CA GLY A 111 -0.02 5.50 -21.07
C GLY A 111 0.59 6.83 -20.63
N GLY A 112 1.87 6.82 -20.25
CA GLY A 112 2.62 8.01 -19.85
C GLY A 112 2.02 8.75 -18.66
N ARG A 113 2.27 10.05 -18.65
CA ARG A 113 1.83 10.97 -17.59
C ARG A 113 0.31 10.95 -17.39
N GLN A 114 -0.46 10.97 -18.48
CA GLN A 114 -1.93 11.04 -18.43
C GLN A 114 -2.57 9.82 -17.74
N ALA A 115 -1.90 8.65 -17.75
CA ALA A 115 -2.39 7.45 -17.08
C ALA A 115 -2.34 7.52 -15.54
N LEU A 116 -1.63 8.49 -14.96
CA LEU A 116 -1.55 8.69 -13.50
C LEU A 116 -2.67 9.57 -12.95
N ILE A 117 -3.35 10.32 -13.82
CA ILE A 117 -4.48 11.18 -13.46
C ILE A 117 -5.60 10.29 -12.91
N ASN A 118 -6.11 10.65 -11.73
CA ASN A 118 -7.28 9.98 -11.18
C ASN A 118 -8.47 10.26 -12.10
N LYS A 119 -8.83 9.30 -12.97
CA LYS A 119 -10.12 9.36 -13.67
C LYS A 119 -11.21 9.31 -12.62
N PRO A 120 -12.15 10.28 -12.58
CA PRO A 120 -13.32 10.17 -11.72
C PRO A 120 -13.98 8.82 -11.98
N ARG A 121 -14.21 8.02 -10.93
CA ARG A 121 -15.04 6.83 -11.08
C ARG A 121 -16.42 7.34 -11.44
N GLY A 122 -16.82 7.16 -12.70
CA GLY A 122 -18.12 7.56 -13.20
C GLY A 122 -19.20 7.10 -12.23
N ARG A 123 -20.08 8.03 -11.83
CA ARG A 123 -21.26 7.71 -11.04
C ARG A 123 -22.04 6.67 -11.84
N LYS A 124 -22.24 5.46 -11.29
CA LYS A 124 -23.15 4.50 -11.92
C LYS A 124 -24.52 5.20 -12.10
N PRO A 125 -25.13 5.18 -13.29
CA PRO A 125 -26.48 5.72 -13.45
C PRO A 125 -27.39 5.04 -12.41
N ARG A 126 -28.17 5.84 -11.68
CA ARG A 126 -29.28 5.28 -10.89
C ARG A 126 -30.31 4.82 -11.92
N LEU A 127 -30.37 3.52 -12.19
CA LEU A 127 -31.55 2.93 -12.81
C LEU A 127 -32.71 3.18 -11.83
N ARG A 128 -33.53 4.19 -12.11
CA ARG A 128 -34.88 4.28 -11.53
C ARG A 128 -35.66 3.14 -12.17
N ALA A 129 -35.89 2.07 -11.41
CA ALA A 129 -36.94 1.13 -11.74
C ALA A 129 -38.25 1.81 -11.34
N GLU A 130 -38.90 2.44 -12.32
CA GLU A 130 -40.31 2.78 -12.28
C GLU A 130 -41.02 1.72 -13.14
N CYS A 131 -41.88 0.91 -12.49
CA CYS A 131 -43.08 0.24 -12.97
C CYS A 131 -43.55 -0.74 -11.88
#